data_AF-A0A838D3H5-F1
#
_entry.id   AF-A0A838D3H5-F1
#
_cell.length_a   1.000
_cell.length_b   1.000
_cell.length_c   1.000
_cell.angle_alpha   90.00
_cell.angle_beta   90.00
_cell.angle_gamma   90.00
#
_symmetry.space_group_name_H-M   'P 1'
#
loop_
_entity.id
_entity.type
_entity.pdbx_description
1 polymer ?
#
loop_
_entity_poly.entity_id
_entity_poly.type
_entity_poly.pdbx_seq_one_letter_code
_entity_poly.pdbx_strand_id
1 'polypeptide(L)' 'MDIRFDSQGLVPVVVQDWASGEVLTLAYANAEAVARTRETGELHLYSRSR' A
#
# COMPACT_ATOMS: atom_id res chain seq x y z
N MET A 1 14.13 4.07 -6.04
CA MET A 1 13.75 2.75 -5.49
C MET A 1 12.42 2.39 -6.15
N ASP A 2 12.44 1.37 -7.00
CA ASP A 2 11.29 0.98 -7.82
C ASP A 2 10.46 -0.10 -7.12
N ILE A 3 9.14 0.05 -7.17
CA ILE A 3 8.21 -0.96 -6.63
C ILE A 3 8.01 -2.04 -7.69
N ARG A 4 8.27 -3.29 -7.31
CA ARG A 4 7.96 -4.45 -8.15
C ARG A 4 6.58 -4.97 -7.81
N PHE A 5 5.65 -4.81 -8.74
CA PHE A 5 4.31 -5.38 -8.65
C PHE A 5 4.33 -6.85 -9.07
N ASP A 6 3.38 -7.63 -8.55
CA ASP A 6 3.14 -9.01 -8.95
C ASP A 6 2.44 -9.11 -10.32
N SER A 7 2.11 -10.33 -10.74
CA SER A 7 1.43 -10.59 -12.01
C SER A 7 0.00 -10.04 -12.08
N GLN A 8 -0.56 -9.57 -10.97
CA GLN A 8 -1.88 -8.93 -10.89
C GLN A 8 -1.76 -7.40 -10.76
N GLY A 9 -0.53 -6.85 -10.84
CA GLY A 9 -0.28 -5.43 -10.70
C GLY A 9 -0.41 -4.95 -9.25
N LEU A 10 -0.26 -5.85 -8.27
CA LEU A 10 -0.42 -5.55 -6.84
C LEU A 10 0.90 -5.65 -6.08
N VAL A 11 1.00 -4.94 -4.96
CA VAL A 11 2.08 -5.03 -3.97
C VAL A 11 1.47 -5.11 -2.57
N PRO A 12 2.00 -5.97 -1.66
CA PRO A 12 1.58 -5.95 -0.26
C PRO A 12 2.06 -4.67 0.44
N VAL A 13 1.19 -4.09 1.26
CA VAL A 13 1.46 -2.90 2.06
C VAL A 13 1.27 -3.26 3.53
N VAL A 14 2.34 -3.13 4.32
CA VAL A 14 2.28 -3.27 5.78
C VAL A 14 2.09 -1.88 6.38
N VAL A 15 0.99 -1.68 7.09
CA VAL A 15 0.71 -0.43 7.81
C VAL A 15 1.16 -0.60 9.25
N GLN A 16 1.98 0.33 9.72
CA GLN A 16 2.58 0.30 11.03
C GLN A 16 2.32 1.62 11.74
N ASP A 17 2.05 1.58 13.06
CA ASP A 17 2.05 2.77 13.87
C ASP A 17 3.47 3.36 13.94
N TRP A 18 3.59 4.65 13.65
CA TRP A 18 4.89 5.31 13.51
C TRP A 18 5.61 5.50 14.86
N ALA A 19 4.88 5.48 15.98
CA ALA A 19 5.43 5.75 17.30
C ALA A 19 5.80 4.45 18.04
N SER A 20 4.92 3.45 18.02
CA SER A 20 5.10 2.18 18.73
C SER A 20 5.78 1.10 17.89
N GLY A 21 5.72 1.21 16.56
CA GLY A 21 6.13 0.14 15.66
C GLY A 21 5.15 -1.03 15.60
N GLU A 22 3.94 -0.90 16.16
CA GLU A 22 2.90 -1.93 16.05
C GLU A 22 2.44 -2.10 14.60
N VAL A 23 2.41 -3.34 14.11
CA VAL A 23 1.81 -3.65 12.80
C VAL A 23 0.31 -3.62 12.94
N LEU A 24 -0.33 -2.64 12.29
CA LEU A 24 -1.77 -2.41 12.36
C LEU A 24 -2.52 -3.32 11.40
N THR A 25 -2.04 -3.44 10.15
CA THR A 25 -2.67 -4.29 9.14
C THR A 25 -1.75 -4.61 7.96
N LEU A 26 -2.17 -5.59 7.16
CA LEU A 26 -1.64 -5.88 5.83
C LEU A 26 -2.73 -5.66 4.79
N ALA A 27 -2.41 -4.89 3.76
CA ALA A 27 -3.29 -4.59 2.64
C ALA A 27 -2.53 -4.74 1.31
N TYR A 28 -3.18 -4.37 0.21
CA TYR A 28 -2.59 -4.35 -1.13
C TYR A 28 -2.76 -2.98 -1.77
N ALA A 29 -1.84 -2.61 -2.65
CA ALA A 29 -1.95 -1.42 -3.49
C ALA A 29 -1.61 -1.76 -4.95
N ASN A 30 -2.29 -1.12 -5.89
CA ASN A 30 -1.86 -1.07 -7.29
C ASN A 30 -0.98 0.17 -7.53
N ALA A 31 -0.49 0.36 -8.76
CA ALA A 31 0.36 1.49 -9.09
C ALA A 31 -0.29 2.86 -8.85
N GLU A 32 -1.59 2.98 -9.12
CA GLU A 32 -2.36 4.21 -8.89
C GLU A 32 -2.47 4.54 -7.40
N ALA A 33 -2.83 3.56 -6.57
CA ALA A 33 -2.93 3.73 -5.13
C ALA A 33 -1.60 4.18 -4.50
N VAL A 34 -0.47 3.63 -4.98
CA VAL A 34 0.86 4.10 -4.57
C VAL A 34 1.09 5.55 -4.96
N ALA A 35 0.80 5.92 -6.21
CA ALA A 35 1.01 7.27 -6.71
C ALA A 35 0.17 8.29 -5.91
N ARG A 36 -1.11 7.98 -5.66
CA ARG A 36 -2.03 8.79 -4.87
C ARG A 36 -1.57 8.92 -3.42
N THR A 37 -1.08 7.85 -2.81
CA THR A 37 -0.53 7.89 -1.44
C THR A 37 0.64 8.86 -1.33
N ARG A 38 1.53 8.88 -2.33
CA ARG A 38 2.66 9.81 -2.38
C ARG A 38 2.23 11.25 -2.64
N GLU A 39 1.21 11.44 -3.47
CA GLU A 39 0.68 12.76 -3.83
C GLU A 39 -0.06 13.42 -2.66
N THR A 40 -0.96 12.67 -2.00
CA THR A 40 -1.85 13.25 -0.98
C THR A 40 -1.31 13.13 0.44
N GLY A 41 -0.37 12.21 0.69
CA GLY A 41 0.07 11.87 2.04
C GLY A 41 -0.96 11.05 2.84
N GLU A 42 -2.02 10.58 2.18
CA GLU A 42 -3.07 9.73 2.79
C GLU A 42 -2.96 8.30 2.26
N LEU A 43 -3.35 7.31 3.06
CA LEU A 43 -3.24 5.91 2.65
C LEU A 43 -4.32 5.55 1.60
N HIS A 44 -3.90 5.27 0.36
CA HIS A 44 -4.77 4.68 -0.67
C HIS A 44 -4.44 3.20 -0.85
N LEU A 45 -5.47 2.34 -0.86
CA LEU A 45 -5.34 0.89 -0.95
C LEU A 45 -6.20 0.35 -2.09
N TYR A 46 -5.88 -0.86 -2.54
CA TYR A 46 -6.61 -1.60 -3.56
C TYR A 46 -7.30 -2.82 -2.95
N SER A 47 -8.61 -2.96 -3.17
CA SER A 47 -9.35 -4.16 -2.78
C SER A 47 -9.22 -5.23 -3.84
N ARG A 48 -8.59 -6.35 -3.49
CA ARG A 48 -8.43 -7.52 -4.37
C ARG A 48 -9.63 -8.48 -4.39
N SER A 49 -10.71 -8.14 -3.71
CA SER A 49 -11.91 -8.99 -3.58
C SER A 49 -13.13 -8.45 -4.34
N ARG A 50 -12.95 -7.39 -5.15
CA ARG A 50 -14.00 -6.81 -5.99
C ARG A 50 -13.82 -7.26 -7.42
#